data_AF-A0A9W9DLS0-F1
#
_entry.id   AF-A0A9W9DLS0-F1
#
_cell.length_a   1.000
_cell.length_b   1.000
_cell.length_c   1.000
_cell.angle_alpha   90.00
_cell.angle_beta   90.00
_cell.angle_gamma   90.00
#
_symmetry.space_group_name_H-M   'P 1'
#
loop_
_entity.id
_entity.type
_entity.pdbx_description
1 polymer ?
#
loop_
_entity_poly.entity_id
_entity_poly.type
_entity_poly.pdbx_seq_one_letter_code
_entity_poly.pdbx_strand_id
1 'polypeptide(L)'
;MPSQSTLSADDKAKVKSAVPVSPATNKIFYATLARVYYAYPDSNKWAYAGLQGALTLTRSNVTSALFFNLVDLSGTRGIIWSHEFYQGFETEYNTDRPWFHSFPSDECMVGFVFVDESEARSLEKKIKEKSGKKAKAAKSKKHKSSSTIKASGKIDKSLISAPTQGSFKHVAHMGYDADKGFTSRNVDPSWTTIVGNLEEKGVDREIIERDMEFIRDYLKTHPEAAGEEKPKKQKSLKPPPPPSR
;
A
#
# COMPACT_ATOMS: atom_id res chain seq x y z
N MET A 1 -11.90 -4.08 27.86
CA MET A 1 -12.87 -3.07 27.38
C MET A 1 -12.33 -2.47 26.10
N PRO A 2 -13.15 -2.14 25.09
CA PRO A 2 -12.66 -1.48 23.88
C PRO A 2 -12.05 -0.11 24.24
N SER A 3 -10.81 0.15 23.81
CA SER A 3 -10.13 1.42 24.04
C SER A 3 -10.92 2.57 23.41
N GLN A 4 -11.52 3.41 24.25
CA GLN A 4 -12.18 4.63 23.82
C GLN A 4 -11.10 5.66 23.44
N SER A 5 -11.22 6.24 22.25
CA SER A 5 -10.27 7.28 21.83
C SER A 5 -10.47 8.55 22.65
N THR A 6 -9.36 9.21 23.01
CA THR A 6 -9.36 10.47 23.77
C THR A 6 -9.85 11.66 22.93
N LEU A 7 -9.81 11.55 21.60
CA LEU A 7 -10.26 12.61 20.68
C LEU A 7 -11.79 12.61 20.53
N SER A 8 -12.40 13.78 20.76
CA SER A 8 -13.82 14.02 20.53
C SER A 8 -14.18 13.99 19.03
N ALA A 9 -15.47 14.03 18.71
CA ALA A 9 -15.92 14.13 17.32
C ALA A 9 -15.45 15.42 16.65
N ASP A 10 -15.48 16.53 17.39
CA ASP A 10 -15.05 17.85 16.92
C ASP A 10 -13.54 17.90 16.71
N ASP A 11 -12.75 17.28 17.61
CA ASP A 11 -11.30 17.17 17.44
C ASP A 11 -10.95 16.39 16.18
N LYS A 12 -11.66 15.28 15.93
CA LYS A 12 -11.48 14.49 14.72
C LYS A 12 -11.85 15.27 13.45
N ALA A 13 -12.84 16.16 13.52
CA ALA A 13 -13.19 17.04 12.42
C ALA A 13 -12.07 18.07 12.16
N LYS A 14 -11.54 18.70 13.21
CA LYS A 14 -10.39 19.62 13.12
C LYS A 14 -9.16 18.95 12.50
N VAL A 15 -8.83 17.75 12.96
CA VAL A 15 -7.72 16.95 12.40
C VAL A 15 -7.88 16.69 10.91
N LYS A 16 -9.08 16.26 10.49
CA LYS A 16 -9.37 16.00 9.06
C LYS A 16 -9.38 17.26 8.21
N SER A 17 -9.76 18.40 8.80
CA SER A 17 -9.70 19.69 8.12
C SER A 17 -8.27 20.20 7.98
N ALA A 18 -7.42 19.98 8.98
CA ALA A 18 -6.05 20.45 9.00
C ALA A 18 -5.09 19.60 8.16
N VAL A 19 -5.31 18.28 8.12
CA VAL A 19 -4.53 17.34 7.30
C VAL A 19 -5.38 16.95 6.10
N PRO A 20 -5.11 17.44 4.88
CA PRO A 20 -5.88 17.07 3.69
C PRO A 20 -5.81 15.56 3.45
N VAL A 21 -6.90 14.85 3.74
CA VAL A 21 -7.00 13.39 3.55
C VAL A 21 -7.72 13.13 2.24
N SER A 22 -7.00 12.63 1.25
CA SER A 22 -7.60 12.11 0.03
C SER A 22 -6.78 10.93 -0.50
N PRO A 23 -7.37 10.05 -1.34
CA PRO A 23 -6.61 8.99 -1.99
C PRO A 23 -5.37 9.48 -2.74
N ALA A 24 -5.40 10.73 -3.22
CA ALA A 24 -4.31 11.36 -3.95
C ALA A 24 -3.28 12.08 -3.06
N THR A 25 -3.65 12.49 -1.84
CA THR A 25 -2.79 13.34 -0.98
C THR A 25 -2.25 12.58 0.22
N ASN A 26 -2.96 12.55 1.35
CA ASN A 26 -2.49 11.93 2.58
C ASN A 26 -3.46 10.88 3.11
N LYS A 27 -2.93 9.97 3.92
CA LYS A 27 -3.70 9.01 4.71
C LYS A 27 -3.29 9.09 6.19
N ILE A 28 -4.26 9.35 7.06
CA ILE A 28 -4.09 9.26 8.52
C ILE A 28 -4.22 7.78 8.94
N PHE A 29 -3.24 7.27 9.69
CA PHE A 29 -3.26 5.93 10.26
C PHE A 29 -3.70 5.89 11.71
N TYR A 30 -3.33 6.92 12.47
CA TYR A 30 -3.65 7.04 13.88
C TYR A 30 -3.65 8.51 14.29
N ALA A 31 -4.43 8.85 15.31
CA ALA A 31 -4.51 10.17 15.89
C ALA A 31 -4.76 10.04 17.41
N THR A 32 -4.05 10.80 18.23
CA THR A 32 -4.14 10.79 19.70
C THR A 32 -3.75 12.17 20.25
N LEU A 33 -4.17 12.49 21.48
CA LEU A 33 -3.75 13.70 22.17
C LEU A 33 -2.32 13.57 22.70
N ALA A 34 -1.47 14.54 22.35
CA ALA A 34 -0.10 14.57 22.86
C ALA A 34 0.44 16.00 23.06
N ARG A 35 1.51 16.09 23.85
CA ARG A 35 2.35 17.27 24.03
C ARG A 35 3.75 16.99 23.53
N VAL A 36 4.40 17.98 22.93
CA VAL A 36 5.78 17.87 22.42
C VAL A 36 6.76 18.49 23.41
N TYR A 37 7.84 17.77 23.66
CA TYR A 37 8.97 18.17 24.48
C TYR A 37 10.25 18.08 23.65
N TYR A 38 11.22 18.93 23.97
CA TYR A 38 12.56 18.90 23.38
C TYR A 38 13.60 18.76 24.49
N ALA A 39 14.67 18.03 24.20
CA ALA A 39 15.89 18.04 25.00
C ALA A 39 16.85 19.12 24.50
N TYR A 40 16.42 20.38 24.57
CA TYR A 40 17.16 21.56 24.14
C TYR A 40 16.82 22.76 25.03
N PRO A 41 17.77 23.65 25.37
CA PRO A 41 19.20 23.64 24.99
C PRO A 41 20.05 22.62 25.76
N ASP A 42 19.59 22.16 26.92
CA ASP A 42 20.25 21.11 27.70
C ASP A 42 19.81 19.72 27.20
N SER A 43 20.71 18.93 26.62
CA SER A 43 20.40 17.58 26.13
C SER A 43 19.98 16.59 27.23
N ASN A 44 20.32 16.90 28.49
CA ASN A 44 19.98 16.08 29.66
C ASN A 44 18.66 16.48 30.33
N LYS A 45 17.93 17.48 29.80
CA LYS A 45 16.68 17.95 30.39
C LYS A 45 15.60 18.10 29.34
N TRP A 46 14.41 17.56 29.65
CA TRP A 46 13.23 17.75 28.82
C TRP A 46 12.55 19.07 29.13
N ALA A 47 12.39 19.92 28.12
CA ALA A 47 11.65 21.17 28.19
C ALA A 47 10.36 21.06 27.36
N TYR A 48 9.25 21.58 27.90
CA TYR A 48 8.00 21.62 27.16
C TYR A 48 8.11 22.62 26.01
N ALA A 49 7.82 22.18 24.78
CA ALA A 49 7.95 23.02 23.60
C ALA A 49 6.83 24.08 23.45
N GLY A 50 5.84 24.10 24.35
CA GLY A 50 4.65 24.94 24.20
C GLY A 50 3.65 24.41 23.15
N LEU A 51 3.89 23.20 22.62
CA LEU A 51 3.12 22.59 21.55
C LEU A 51 2.28 21.44 22.09
N GLN A 52 0.96 21.53 21.91
CA GLN A 52 0.00 20.48 22.30
C GLN A 52 -1.15 20.40 21.32
N GLY A 53 -1.73 19.21 21.17
CA GLY A 53 -2.86 19.00 20.27
C GLY A 53 -3.03 17.54 19.89
N ALA A 54 -3.63 17.31 18.72
CA ALA A 54 -3.76 15.97 18.16
C ALA A 54 -2.51 15.60 17.36
N LEU A 55 -1.73 14.65 17.88
CA LEU A 55 -0.63 14.03 17.16
C LEU A 55 -1.18 12.97 16.22
N THR A 56 -0.82 13.07 14.95
CA THR A 56 -1.26 12.17 13.90
C THR A 56 -0.08 11.45 13.26
N LEU A 57 -0.25 10.15 13.03
CA LEU A 57 0.63 9.39 12.15
C LEU A 57 0.02 9.39 10.76
N THR A 58 0.69 10.05 9.83
CA THR A 58 0.20 10.27 8.47
C THR A 58 1.18 9.71 7.46
N ARG A 59 0.66 9.37 6.28
CA ARG A 59 1.48 9.02 5.12
C ARG A 59 1.06 9.84 3.93
N SER A 60 2.03 10.47 3.28
CA SER A 60 1.82 11.04 1.95
C SER A 60 1.69 9.91 0.95
N ASN A 61 0.58 9.88 0.19
CA ASN A 61 0.42 8.93 -0.92
C ASN A 61 1.23 9.36 -2.14
N VAL A 62 1.75 10.60 -2.17
CA VAL A 62 2.63 11.11 -3.23
C VAL A 62 4.06 10.60 -3.02
N THR A 63 4.65 10.85 -1.85
CA THR A 63 6.04 10.48 -1.55
C THR A 63 6.19 9.13 -0.85
N SER A 64 5.07 8.54 -0.40
CA SER A 64 5.05 7.38 0.51
C SER A 64 5.75 7.60 1.86
N ALA A 65 6.23 8.82 2.14
CA ALA A 65 6.85 9.16 3.40
C ALA A 65 5.84 9.23 4.54
N LEU A 66 6.31 8.88 5.73
CA LEU A 66 5.55 8.95 6.97
C LEU A 66 5.89 10.26 7.68
N PHE A 67 4.86 10.87 8.27
CA PHE A 67 5.01 12.10 9.04
C PHE A 67 4.26 11.98 10.36
N PHE A 68 4.86 12.53 11.40
CA PHE A 68 4.09 13.03 12.52
C PHE A 68 3.62 14.43 12.22
N ASN A 69 2.34 14.71 12.45
CA ASN A 69 1.79 16.05 12.41
C ASN A 69 1.02 16.32 13.70
N LEU A 70 1.31 17.43 14.38
CA LEU A 70 0.55 17.92 15.54
C LEU A 70 -0.43 18.99 15.07
N VAL A 71 -1.72 18.72 15.25
CA VAL A 71 -2.80 19.64 14.90
C VAL A 71 -3.25 20.40 16.14
N ASP A 72 -3.34 21.73 16.05
CA ASP A 72 -3.90 22.57 17.09
C ASP A 72 -5.39 22.31 17.25
N LEU A 73 -5.78 21.85 18.45
CA LEU A 73 -7.18 21.63 18.80
C LEU A 73 -7.80 22.83 19.53
N SER A 74 -6.96 23.67 20.15
CA SER A 74 -7.41 24.83 20.91
C SER A 74 -7.76 26.01 20.01
N GLY A 75 -7.06 26.15 18.88
CA GLY A 75 -7.27 27.20 17.89
C GLY A 75 -7.66 26.67 16.50
N THR A 76 -7.33 27.47 15.49
CA THR A 76 -7.60 27.21 14.05
C THR A 76 -6.33 27.15 13.21
N ARG A 77 -5.15 27.09 13.85
CA ARG A 77 -3.84 27.15 13.18
C ARG A 77 -3.52 25.92 12.31
N GLY A 78 -4.33 24.87 12.38
CA GLY A 78 -4.10 23.63 11.64
C GLY A 78 -2.89 22.88 12.20
N ILE A 79 -1.95 22.49 11.32
CA ILE A 79 -0.73 21.78 11.72
C ILE A 79 0.26 22.79 12.31
N ILE A 80 0.61 22.63 13.58
CA ILE A 80 1.54 23.50 14.31
C ILE A 80 2.94 22.88 14.51
N TRP A 81 3.09 21.60 14.20
CA TRP A 81 4.36 20.89 14.24
C TRP A 81 4.33 19.69 13.31
N SER A 82 5.44 19.42 12.62
CA SER A 82 5.58 18.31 11.68
C SER A 82 6.99 17.73 11.74
N HIS A 83 7.10 16.41 11.60
CA HIS A 83 8.38 15.71 11.49
C HIS A 83 8.26 14.52 10.53
N GLU A 84 9.15 14.44 9.54
CA GLU A 84 9.22 13.35 8.58
C GLU A 84 10.04 12.18 9.13
N PHE A 85 9.63 10.95 8.84
CA PHE A 85 10.36 9.77 9.30
C PHE A 85 11.55 9.52 8.39
N TYR A 86 12.73 9.44 8.98
CA TYR A 86 13.93 8.97 8.31
C TYR A 86 13.98 7.44 8.20
N GLN A 87 14.94 6.93 7.44
CA GLN A 87 15.12 5.49 7.26
C GLN A 87 15.55 4.84 8.58
N GLY A 88 14.82 3.81 9.02
CA GLY A 88 15.12 3.14 10.29
C GLY A 88 14.50 3.81 11.51
N PHE A 89 13.60 4.80 11.33
CA PHE A 89 12.92 5.49 12.44
C PHE A 89 12.39 4.56 13.54
N GLU A 90 11.83 3.40 13.19
CA GLU A 90 11.30 2.43 14.16
C GLU A 90 12.32 1.83 15.13
N THR A 91 13.60 1.75 14.75
CA THR A 91 14.65 1.21 15.60
C THR A 91 15.14 2.24 16.61
N GLU A 92 14.91 3.52 16.34
CA GLU A 92 15.32 4.64 17.17
C GLU A 92 14.17 5.25 17.98
N TYR A 93 12.95 4.74 17.78
CA TYR A 93 11.77 5.14 18.54
C TYR A 93 11.75 4.45 19.91
N ASN A 94 12.03 5.22 20.96
CA ASN A 94 12.11 4.77 22.34
C ASN A 94 10.77 4.96 23.06
N THR A 95 10.40 3.96 23.86
CA THR A 95 9.20 3.99 24.72
C THR A 95 9.62 3.99 26.18
N ASP A 96 10.34 5.05 26.59
CA ASP A 96 10.94 5.16 27.93
C ASP A 96 9.91 5.00 29.05
N ARG A 97 8.68 5.45 28.83
CA ARG A 97 7.52 5.21 29.70
C ARG A 97 6.28 4.89 28.87
N PRO A 98 5.25 4.23 29.45
CA PRO A 98 3.99 3.95 28.76
C PRO A 98 3.26 5.16 28.18
N TRP A 99 3.50 6.36 28.73
CA TRP A 99 2.93 7.64 28.29
C TRP A 99 3.98 8.60 27.73
N PHE A 100 5.26 8.22 27.69
CA PHE A 100 6.35 9.08 27.20
C PHE A 100 7.22 8.33 26.22
N HIS A 101 7.17 8.76 24.96
CA HIS A 101 7.99 8.19 23.89
C HIS A 101 8.96 9.24 23.37
N SER A 102 10.16 8.83 22.99
CA SER A 102 11.21 9.72 22.52
C SER A 102 11.86 9.19 21.23
N PHE A 103 12.36 10.08 20.39
CA PHE A 103 13.12 9.73 19.19
C PHE A 103 14.09 10.87 18.83
N PRO A 104 15.23 10.57 18.19
CA PRO A 104 16.17 11.60 17.82
C PRO A 104 15.68 12.33 16.58
N SER A 105 15.81 13.65 16.59
CA SER A 105 15.61 14.51 15.41
C SER A 105 16.97 15.13 15.04
N ASP A 106 17.03 15.83 13.91
CA ASP A 106 18.26 16.46 13.41
C ASP A 106 18.92 17.42 14.42
N GLU A 107 18.11 18.17 15.18
CA GLU A 107 18.61 19.23 16.07
C GLU A 107 18.69 18.82 17.55
N CYS A 108 17.76 17.97 18.01
CA CYS A 108 17.67 17.56 19.40
C CYS A 108 16.80 16.31 19.57
N MET A 109 16.76 15.79 20.80
CA MET A 109 15.83 14.72 21.16
C MET A 109 14.40 15.27 21.25
N VAL A 110 13.45 14.59 20.61
CA VAL A 110 12.02 14.94 20.67
C VAL A 110 11.29 13.91 21.50
N GLY A 111 10.40 14.39 22.37
CA GLY A 111 9.58 13.59 23.26
C GLY A 111 8.11 13.89 23.09
N PHE A 112 7.28 12.86 23.12
CA PHE A 112 5.82 12.98 23.19
C PHE A 112 5.31 12.50 24.53
N VAL A 113 4.52 13.33 25.19
CA VAL A 113 3.72 12.93 26.35
C VAL A 113 2.28 12.70 25.90
N PHE A 114 1.76 11.49 26.12
CA PHE A 114 0.39 11.10 25.77
C PHE A 114 -0.54 11.21 26.98
N VAL A 115 -1.83 11.48 26.73
CA VAL A 115 -2.86 11.50 27.79
C VAL A 115 -3.23 10.08 28.22
N ASP A 116 -3.28 9.14 27.27
CA ASP A 116 -3.67 7.75 27.51
C ASP A 116 -2.59 6.78 27.03
N GLU A 117 -2.19 5.86 27.90
CA GLU A 117 -1.14 4.88 27.60
C GLU A 117 -1.55 3.86 26.53
N SER A 118 -2.84 3.54 26.43
CA SER A 118 -3.33 2.58 25.44
C SER A 118 -3.26 3.17 24.04
N GLU A 119 -3.46 4.49 23.91
CA GLU A 119 -3.26 5.21 22.66
C GLU A 119 -1.77 5.32 22.31
N ALA A 120 -0.90 5.59 23.29
CA ALA A 120 0.55 5.58 23.09
C ALA A 120 1.04 4.22 22.55
N ARG A 121 0.67 3.12 23.20
CA ARG A 121 0.97 1.75 22.74
C ARG A 121 0.42 1.46 21.34
N SER A 122 -0.78 1.95 21.05
CA SER A 122 -1.40 1.79 19.73
C SER A 122 -0.62 2.54 18.64
N LEU A 123 -0.15 3.75 18.94
CA LEU A 123 0.70 4.55 18.04
C LEU A 123 2.04 3.83 17.77
N GLU A 124 2.72 3.36 18.81
CA GLU A 124 3.98 2.60 18.70
C GLU A 124 3.83 1.39 17.78
N LYS A 125 2.77 0.59 17.98
CA LYS A 125 2.46 -0.53 17.10
C LYS A 125 2.25 -0.08 15.66
N LYS A 126 1.59 1.06 15.44
CA LYS A 126 1.38 1.61 14.09
C LYS A 126 2.68 2.08 13.45
N ILE A 127 3.63 2.63 14.21
CA ILE A 127 4.96 3.00 13.72
C ILE A 127 5.66 1.75 13.19
N LYS A 128 5.77 0.69 14.02
CA LYS A 128 6.39 -0.60 13.65
C LYS A 128 5.71 -1.25 12.43
N GLU A 129 4.38 -1.17 12.34
CA GLU A 129 3.63 -1.71 11.20
C GLU A 129 3.83 -0.96 9.87
N LYS A 130 4.20 0.34 9.93
CA LYS A 130 4.25 1.24 8.78
C LYS A 130 5.65 1.57 8.32
N SER A 131 6.58 1.76 9.25
CA SER A 131 8.00 2.01 8.97
C SER A 131 8.69 0.74 8.44
N GLY A 132 8.42 -0.44 9.03
CA GLY A 132 9.15 -1.67 8.72
C GLY A 132 8.75 -2.35 7.42
N LYS A 133 7.76 -1.77 6.73
CA LYS A 133 7.40 -2.17 5.37
C LYS A 133 8.17 -1.29 4.40
N LYS A 134 9.40 -1.67 4.06
CA LYS A 134 10.01 -1.26 2.77
C LYS A 134 8.92 -1.37 1.72
N ALA A 135 8.70 -0.29 0.98
CA ALA A 135 7.63 -0.14 0.00
C ALA A 135 7.55 -1.38 -0.91
N LYS A 136 6.72 -2.36 -0.54
CA LYS A 136 6.27 -3.36 -1.49
C LYS A 136 5.38 -2.60 -2.44
N ALA A 137 5.86 -2.43 -3.67
CA ALA A 137 5.11 -1.97 -4.82
C ALA A 137 3.66 -2.43 -4.70
N ALA A 138 2.75 -1.47 -4.90
CA ALA A 138 1.34 -1.58 -4.64
C ALA A 138 0.76 -2.94 -5.07
N LYS A 139 0.58 -3.86 -4.11
CA LYS A 139 -0.40 -4.93 -4.27
C LYS A 139 -1.76 -4.26 -4.32
N SER A 140 -2.29 -4.20 -5.54
CA SER A 140 -3.67 -3.86 -5.86
C SER A 140 -4.60 -4.36 -4.76
N LYS A 141 -5.31 -3.42 -4.13
CA LYS A 141 -6.40 -3.75 -3.21
C LYS A 141 -7.44 -4.51 -4.03
N LYS A 142 -7.47 -5.83 -3.86
CA LYS A 142 -8.56 -6.69 -4.29
C LYS A 142 -9.87 -6.04 -3.84
N HIS A 143 -10.68 -5.60 -4.81
CA HIS A 143 -12.03 -5.10 -4.58
C HIS A 143 -12.77 -6.10 -3.71
N LYS A 144 -13.06 -5.72 -2.46
CA LYS A 144 -14.07 -6.41 -1.66
C LYS A 144 -15.40 -5.83 -2.16
N SER A 145 -15.99 -6.49 -3.15
CA SER A 145 -17.35 -6.18 -3.58
C SER A 145 -18.26 -6.31 -2.37
N SER A 146 -18.85 -5.18 -1.97
CA SER A 146 -19.99 -5.15 -1.07
C SER A 146 -21.20 -5.65 -1.84
N SER A 147 -21.45 -6.96 -1.81
CA SER A 147 -22.79 -7.48 -2.08
C SER A 147 -23.59 -7.41 -0.78
N THR A 148 -24.55 -6.50 -0.78
CA THR A 148 -25.66 -6.46 0.17
C THR A 148 -26.34 -7.82 0.23
N ILE A 149 -26.22 -8.54 1.34
CA ILE A 149 -27.21 -9.54 1.76
C ILE A 149 -27.54 -9.25 3.23
N LYS A 150 -28.75 -8.71 3.44
CA LYS A 150 -29.40 -8.69 4.74
C LYS A 150 -29.73 -10.13 5.13
N ALA A 151 -29.23 -10.62 6.26
CA ALA A 151 -29.93 -11.54 7.15
C ALA A 151 -29.09 -11.82 8.41
N SER A 152 -29.67 -11.46 9.55
CA SER A 152 -29.50 -12.00 10.90
C SER A 152 -28.72 -13.32 11.03
N GLY A 153 -27.74 -13.36 11.93
CA GLY A 153 -27.24 -14.60 12.54
C GLY A 153 -25.74 -14.57 12.83
N LYS A 154 -25.37 -14.65 14.11
CA LYS A 154 -23.99 -14.70 14.60
C LYS A 154 -23.27 -15.91 13.95
N ILE A 155 -22.20 -15.67 13.19
CA ILE A 155 -21.34 -16.75 12.67
C ILE A 155 -20.42 -17.18 13.80
N ASP A 156 -20.66 -18.38 14.34
CA ASP A 156 -19.85 -18.97 15.39
C ASP A 156 -18.70 -19.80 14.79
N LYS A 157 -17.58 -19.88 15.52
CA LYS A 157 -16.30 -20.48 15.07
C LYS A 157 -16.40 -21.99 14.82
N SER A 158 -17.52 -22.61 15.20
CA SER A 158 -17.88 -24.01 14.95
C SER A 158 -18.43 -24.28 13.53
N LEU A 159 -18.75 -23.23 12.74
CA LEU A 159 -19.26 -23.36 11.37
C LEU A 159 -18.16 -23.39 10.29
N ILE A 160 -16.89 -23.21 10.67
CA ILE A 160 -15.75 -23.31 9.75
C ILE A 160 -15.13 -24.70 9.92
N SER A 161 -15.71 -25.72 9.29
CA SER A 161 -15.12 -27.06 9.25
C SER A 161 -13.93 -27.11 8.29
N ALA A 162 -13.09 -28.13 8.44
CA ALA A 162 -12.01 -28.42 7.50
C ALA A 162 -12.54 -28.53 6.05
N PRO A 163 -11.76 -28.12 5.03
CA PRO A 163 -12.18 -28.21 3.63
C PRO A 163 -12.50 -29.66 3.24
N THR A 164 -13.56 -29.85 2.47
CA THR A 164 -14.01 -31.18 2.01
C THR A 164 -12.87 -31.88 1.26
N GLN A 165 -12.53 -33.10 1.69
CA GLN A 165 -11.47 -33.89 1.09
C GLN A 165 -11.79 -34.12 -0.40
N GLY A 166 -10.95 -33.58 -1.30
CA GLY A 166 -11.18 -33.60 -2.75
C GLY A 166 -11.72 -32.30 -3.37
N SER A 167 -12.02 -31.26 -2.59
CA SER A 167 -12.40 -29.93 -3.13
C SER A 167 -11.22 -29.10 -3.66
N PHE A 168 -10.04 -29.72 -3.79
CA PHE A 168 -8.85 -29.05 -4.30
C PHE A 168 -8.93 -28.93 -5.82
N LYS A 169 -9.39 -27.77 -6.29
CA LYS A 169 -9.42 -27.42 -7.70
C LYS A 169 -8.01 -26.95 -8.10
N HIS A 170 -7.29 -27.78 -8.86
CA HIS A 170 -6.01 -27.40 -9.45
C HIS A 170 -6.22 -26.23 -10.41
N VAL A 171 -5.86 -25.03 -9.96
CA VAL A 171 -5.90 -23.83 -10.81
C VAL A 171 -4.60 -23.83 -11.61
N ALA A 172 -4.74 -23.99 -12.93
CA ALA A 172 -3.75 -23.82 -14.00
C ALA A 172 -2.26 -23.94 -13.58
N HIS A 173 -1.62 -25.05 -13.95
CA HIS A 173 -0.18 -25.25 -13.74
C HIS A 173 0.55 -25.18 -15.08
N MET A 174 1.59 -24.35 -15.16
CA MET A 174 2.56 -24.38 -16.25
C MET A 174 3.94 -24.55 -15.64
N GLY A 175 4.71 -25.48 -16.19
CA GLY A 175 6.05 -25.77 -15.73
C GLY A 175 6.89 -26.36 -16.87
N TYR A 176 8.19 -26.16 -16.76
CA TYR A 176 9.16 -26.73 -17.67
C TYR A 176 9.63 -28.09 -17.13
N ASP A 177 9.57 -29.11 -17.98
CA ASP A 177 10.14 -30.42 -17.70
C ASP A 177 11.32 -30.63 -18.65
N ALA A 178 12.48 -31.03 -18.13
CA ALA A 178 13.73 -31.10 -18.90
C ALA A 178 13.65 -32.05 -20.10
N ASP A 179 12.77 -33.06 -20.02
CA ASP A 179 12.60 -34.07 -21.07
C ASP A 179 11.46 -33.75 -22.06
N LYS A 180 10.48 -32.93 -21.65
CA LYS A 180 9.23 -32.70 -22.42
C LYS A 180 8.98 -31.24 -22.77
N GLY A 181 9.86 -30.34 -22.33
CA GLY A 181 9.74 -28.90 -22.55
C GLY A 181 8.58 -28.27 -21.78
N PHE A 182 7.95 -27.26 -22.36
CA PHE A 182 6.90 -26.48 -21.71
C PHE A 182 5.61 -27.28 -21.58
N THR A 183 5.23 -27.65 -20.35
CA THR A 183 3.97 -28.33 -20.08
C THR A 183 2.96 -27.34 -19.50
N SER A 184 1.78 -27.24 -20.10
CA SER A 184 0.68 -26.42 -19.59
C SER A 184 -0.56 -27.27 -19.37
N ARG A 185 -1.11 -27.20 -18.14
CA ARG A 185 -2.33 -27.92 -17.76
C ARG A 185 -3.37 -26.89 -17.34
N ASN A 186 -4.47 -26.83 -18.10
CA ASN A 186 -5.56 -25.84 -17.98
C ASN A 186 -5.14 -24.38 -18.28
N VAL A 187 -4.24 -24.16 -19.25
CA VAL A 187 -3.95 -22.82 -19.81
C VAL A 187 -4.51 -22.72 -21.22
N ASP A 188 -5.05 -21.55 -21.54
CA ASP A 188 -5.68 -21.23 -22.82
C ASP A 188 -4.68 -21.42 -23.99
N PRO A 189 -5.07 -22.09 -25.09
CA PRO A 189 -4.21 -22.31 -26.27
C PRO A 189 -3.60 -21.04 -26.88
N SER A 190 -4.17 -19.87 -26.61
CA SER A 190 -3.62 -18.58 -27.05
C SER A 190 -2.24 -18.26 -26.44
N TRP A 191 -1.92 -18.82 -25.26
CA TRP A 191 -0.63 -18.63 -24.60
C TRP A 191 0.54 -19.31 -25.32
N THR A 192 0.35 -20.55 -25.79
CA THR A 192 1.42 -21.31 -26.46
C THR A 192 1.87 -20.64 -27.75
N THR A 193 0.93 -20.02 -28.47
CA THR A 193 1.22 -19.25 -29.69
C THR A 193 2.07 -18.01 -29.40
N ILE A 194 1.83 -17.35 -28.27
CA ILE A 194 2.53 -16.12 -27.92
C ILE A 194 3.94 -16.42 -27.42
N VAL A 195 4.12 -17.48 -26.63
CA VAL A 195 5.46 -17.92 -26.24
C VAL A 195 6.27 -18.28 -27.48
N GLY A 196 5.69 -19.01 -28.44
CA GLY A 196 6.35 -19.29 -29.73
C GLY A 196 6.74 -18.02 -30.49
N ASN A 197 5.83 -17.04 -30.58
CA ASN A 197 6.11 -15.76 -31.25
C ASN A 197 7.19 -14.93 -30.53
N LEU A 198 7.29 -15.02 -29.20
CA LEU A 198 8.32 -14.32 -28.42
C LEU A 198 9.70 -14.96 -28.60
N GLU A 199 9.75 -16.29 -28.67
CA GLU A 199 10.99 -17.01 -29.01
C GLU A 199 11.46 -16.67 -30.43
N GLU A 200 10.56 -16.62 -31.41
CA GLU A 200 10.89 -16.27 -32.80
C GLU A 200 11.41 -14.82 -32.91
N LYS A 201 10.92 -13.92 -32.05
CA LYS A 201 11.40 -12.53 -31.95
C LYS A 201 12.69 -12.37 -31.12
N GLY A 202 13.31 -13.47 -30.69
CA GLY A 202 14.62 -13.48 -30.03
C GLY A 202 14.58 -13.16 -28.54
N VAL A 203 13.43 -13.35 -27.87
CA VAL A 203 13.37 -13.27 -26.40
C VAL A 203 13.85 -14.59 -25.81
N ASP A 204 14.90 -14.53 -25.00
CA ASP A 204 15.46 -15.71 -24.35
C ASP A 204 14.45 -16.38 -23.40
N ARG A 205 14.45 -17.71 -23.42
CA ARG A 205 13.50 -18.56 -22.68
C ARG A 205 13.50 -18.30 -21.18
N GLU A 206 14.66 -17.97 -20.62
CA GLU A 206 14.83 -17.66 -19.20
C GLU A 206 14.12 -16.34 -18.81
N ILE A 207 14.07 -15.38 -19.74
CA ILE A 207 13.37 -14.12 -19.54
C ILE A 207 11.86 -14.36 -19.58
N ILE A 208 11.39 -15.21 -20.50
CA ILE A 208 9.98 -15.60 -20.60
C ILE A 208 9.53 -16.32 -19.32
N GLU A 209 10.39 -17.17 -18.73
CA GLU A 209 10.10 -17.84 -17.47
C GLU A 209 10.03 -16.86 -16.29
N ARG A 210 11.03 -15.97 -16.17
CA ARG A 210 11.08 -14.97 -15.09
C ARG A 210 9.89 -14.02 -15.13
N ASP A 211 9.52 -13.59 -16.34
CA ASP A 211 8.50 -12.56 -16.56
C ASP A 211 7.13 -13.18 -16.95
N MET A 212 6.97 -14.50 -16.77
CA MET A 212 5.75 -15.26 -17.08
C MET A 212 4.49 -14.64 -16.46
N GLU A 213 4.60 -14.19 -15.22
CA GLU A 213 3.46 -13.64 -14.47
C GLU A 213 3.00 -12.30 -15.05
N PHE A 214 3.93 -11.51 -15.59
CA PHE A 214 3.66 -10.26 -16.29
C PHE A 214 2.99 -10.51 -17.63
N ILE A 215 3.52 -11.42 -18.45
CA ILE A 215 2.95 -11.74 -19.77
C ILE A 215 1.51 -12.28 -19.62
N ARG A 216 1.24 -13.07 -18.57
CA ARG A 216 -0.11 -13.57 -18.27
C ARG A 216 -1.09 -12.45 -17.91
N ASP A 217 -0.64 -11.50 -17.08
CA ASP A 217 -1.47 -10.35 -16.69
C ASP A 217 -1.71 -9.42 -17.89
N TYR A 218 -0.69 -9.22 -18.72
CA TYR A 218 -0.78 -8.48 -19.97
C TYR A 218 -1.83 -9.09 -20.92
N LEU A 219 -1.84 -10.41 -21.09
CA LEU A 219 -2.82 -11.10 -21.93
C LEU A 219 -4.26 -11.05 -21.41
N LYS A 220 -4.44 -11.12 -20.09
CA LYS A 220 -5.77 -10.99 -19.48
C LYS A 220 -6.33 -9.58 -19.62
N THR A 221 -5.45 -8.58 -19.60
CA THR A 221 -5.82 -7.17 -19.74
C THR A 221 -5.95 -6.74 -21.20
N HIS A 222 -5.24 -7.41 -22.11
CA HIS A 222 -5.21 -7.12 -23.55
C HIS A 222 -5.51 -8.39 -24.38
N PRO A 223 -6.75 -8.90 -24.36
CA PRO A 223 -7.13 -10.08 -25.14
C PRO A 223 -7.00 -9.86 -26.66
N GLU A 224 -6.98 -8.60 -27.14
CA GLU A 224 -6.72 -8.27 -28.56
C GLU A 224 -5.27 -8.52 -28.98
N ALA A 225 -4.31 -8.62 -28.06
CA ALA A 225 -2.92 -8.97 -28.38
C ALA A 225 -2.74 -10.46 -28.70
N ALA A 226 -3.73 -11.30 -28.38
CA ALA A 226 -3.78 -12.72 -28.69
C ALA A 226 -4.48 -13.02 -30.05
N GLY A 227 -5.14 -12.02 -30.64
CA GLY A 227 -5.79 -12.12 -31.94
C GLY A 227 -4.90 -11.55 -33.03
N GLU A 228 -4.26 -12.42 -33.80
CA GLU A 228 -3.83 -12.24 -35.18
C GLU A 228 -3.50 -10.78 -35.62
N GLU A 229 -2.21 -10.49 -35.77
CA GLU A 229 -1.79 -9.51 -36.78
C GLU A 229 -2.34 -9.98 -38.13
N LYS A 230 -3.47 -9.41 -38.57
CA LYS A 230 -3.89 -9.50 -39.96
C LYS A 230 -2.72 -9.01 -40.81
N PRO A 231 -2.29 -9.77 -41.84
CA PRO A 231 -1.23 -9.30 -42.72
C PRO A 231 -1.67 -7.96 -43.30
N LYS A 232 -0.83 -6.93 -43.11
CA LYS A 232 -0.99 -5.63 -43.76
C LYS A 232 -1.15 -5.91 -45.26
N LYS A 233 -2.37 -5.73 -45.80
CA LYS A 233 -2.58 -5.65 -47.24
C LYS A 233 -1.60 -4.59 -47.76
N GLN A 234 -0.62 -5.02 -48.56
CA GLN A 234 0.14 -4.12 -49.42
C GLN A 234 -0.87 -3.23 -50.14
N LYS A 235 -0.78 -1.92 -49.93
CA LYS A 235 -1.44 -0.97 -50.83
C LYS A 235 -0.75 -1.14 -52.19
N SER A 236 -1.35 -1.92 -53.08
CA SER A 236 -1.01 -1.88 -54.49
C SER A 236 -1.21 -0.45 -54.97
N LEU A 237 -0.12 0.14 -55.46
CA LEU A 237 -0.18 1.39 -56.21
C LEU A 237 -1.09 1.15 -57.42
N LYS A 238 -2.11 2.01 -57.60
CA LYS A 238 -2.95 1.98 -58.81
C LYS A 238 -2.04 2.19 -60.04
N PRO A 239 -2.21 1.42 -61.13
CA PRO A 239 -1.52 1.72 -62.38
C PRO A 239 -2.00 3.08 -62.94
N PRO A 240 -1.15 3.81 -63.68
CA PRO A 240 -1.54 5.07 -64.29
C PRO A 240 -2.61 4.86 -65.37
N PRO A 241 -3.46 5.87 -65.63
CA PRO A 241 -4.51 5.78 -66.64
C PRO A 241 -3.91 5.67 -68.05
N PRO A 242 -4.56 4.95 -68.99
CA PRO A 242 -4.13 4.89 -70.37
C PRO A 242 -4.30 6.24 -71.08
N PRO A 243 -3.48 6.55 -72.10
CA PRO A 243 -3.61 7.78 -72.86
C PRO A 243 -4.90 7.78 -73.67
N SER A 244 -5.66 8.88 -73.57
CA SER A 244 -6.75 9.17 -74.48
C SER A 244 -6.18 9.62 -75.83
N ARG A 245 -6.80 9.08 -76.89
CA ARG A 245 -6.57 9.30 -78.32
C ARG A 245 -6.14 10.71 -78.73
#